data_AF-A0A3N5MRQ3-F1
#
_entry.id   AF-A0A3N5MRQ3-F1
#
_cell.length_a   1.000
_cell.length_b   1.000
_cell.length_c   1.000
_cell.angle_alpha   90.00
_cell.angle_beta   90.00
_cell.angle_gamma   90.00
#
_symmetry.space_group_name_H-M   'P 1'
#
loop_
_entity.id
_entity.type
_entity.pdbx_description
1 polymer ?
#
loop_
_entity_poly.entity_id
_entity_poly.type
_entity_poly.pdbx_seq_one_letter_code
_entity_poly.pdbx_strand_id
1 'polypeptide(L)'
;MRPLALNWLVLAAVLASIIALAACGGTTPTAIPVTPVAATVLSAPASTATPLPVAASPTPPPPSPTIQPAATPPVSLWVSPDVPAGLQASLALPTGLTGVDDPGAATLYLQVGDGHPVSHWVYALVAPFPTIPDGLASSDLLKAWSGEAPEPFAEYQLLLDEGTLKTFTAVWGPPAAGAVQVVPPGEILDYAWAHRPSWVIVPFEALEPRWKVLEIDGQSPLRKEFEPANYALTIPVSLLVDDQAAGDLAGLAQRLLSHIPASNRDPSKLTTVVLTGVTALVRGTANIMYAHGITYPAQDIRDWLRGADITHISNEVPFAEDCPLYIYETDLRFCTHPSYIGLLEDVGADIIELTGDHFADWGPQATLYTLELYRQRNWLYYGGGANLEEGRRPVTFEHNGNRLAFIGCNAKG
;
A
#
# COMPACT_ATOMS: atom_id res chain seq x y z
N MET A 1 28.40 -54.37 -26.53
CA MET A 1 27.74 -53.96 -25.27
C MET A 1 26.45 -53.23 -25.63
N ARG A 2 25.40 -53.45 -24.83
CA ARG A 2 23.96 -53.33 -25.15
C ARG A 2 23.45 -51.90 -25.46
N PRO A 3 22.35 -51.72 -26.20
CA PRO A 3 21.70 -50.43 -26.39
C PRO A 3 20.74 -50.11 -25.23
N LEU A 4 20.80 -48.90 -24.69
CA LEU A 4 19.84 -48.35 -23.72
C LEU A 4 18.71 -47.65 -24.49
N ALA A 5 17.72 -48.44 -24.90
CA ALA A 5 16.40 -47.96 -25.28
C ALA A 5 15.50 -48.04 -24.03
N LEU A 6 15.48 -46.98 -23.21
CA LEU A 6 14.48 -46.80 -22.15
C LEU A 6 14.49 -45.34 -21.70
N ASN A 7 13.44 -44.56 -22.05
CA ASN A 7 12.86 -43.46 -21.23
C ASN A 7 11.93 -42.49 -21.98
N TRP A 8 11.54 -42.77 -23.23
CA TRP A 8 10.56 -41.91 -23.92
C TRP A 8 9.12 -42.05 -23.38
N LEU A 9 8.77 -43.22 -22.82
CA LEU A 9 7.43 -43.48 -22.27
C LEU A 9 7.19 -42.82 -20.90
N VAL A 10 8.24 -42.61 -20.09
CA VAL A 10 8.13 -41.94 -18.78
C VAL A 10 8.03 -40.43 -18.96
N LEU A 11 8.76 -39.86 -19.94
CA LEU A 11 8.68 -38.42 -20.24
C LEU A 11 7.31 -38.02 -20.81
N ALA A 12 6.73 -38.88 -21.68
CA ALA A 12 5.40 -38.65 -22.24
C ALA A 12 4.27 -38.75 -21.19
N ALA A 13 4.40 -39.65 -20.21
CA ALA A 13 3.43 -39.79 -19.12
C ALA A 13 3.46 -38.59 -18.14
N VAL A 14 4.65 -38.02 -17.89
CA VAL A 14 4.79 -36.83 -17.03
C VAL A 14 4.25 -35.58 -17.74
N LEU A 15 4.47 -35.43 -19.05
CA LEU A 15 3.92 -34.29 -19.82
C LEU A 15 2.39 -34.33 -19.94
N ALA A 16 1.80 -35.52 -20.12
CA ALA A 16 0.34 -35.69 -20.19
C ALA A 16 -0.36 -35.40 -18.85
N SER A 17 0.34 -35.62 -17.72
CA SER A 17 -0.19 -35.35 -16.38
C SER A 17 -0.23 -33.86 -16.05
N ILE A 18 0.71 -33.06 -16.59
CA ILE A 18 0.78 -31.61 -16.36
C ILE A 18 -0.30 -30.86 -17.17
N ILE A 19 -0.67 -31.36 -18.35
CA ILE A 19 -1.71 -30.75 -19.19
C ILE A 19 -3.12 -31.03 -18.66
N ALA A 20 -3.33 -32.12 -17.91
CA ALA A 20 -4.62 -32.46 -17.31
C ALA A 20 -4.98 -31.66 -16.04
N LEU A 21 -3.99 -31.04 -15.38
CA LEU A 21 -4.20 -30.23 -14.17
C LEU A 21 -4.39 -28.73 -14.46
N ALA A 22 -4.14 -28.26 -15.68
CA ALA A 22 -4.34 -26.86 -16.09
C ALA A 22 -5.71 -26.59 -16.75
N ALA A 23 -6.57 -27.61 -16.91
CA ALA A 23 -7.86 -27.49 -17.61
C ALA A 23 -9.09 -27.33 -16.69
N CYS A 24 -8.91 -27.23 -15.37
CA CYS A 24 -9.99 -27.03 -14.40
C CYS A 24 -9.79 -25.71 -13.64
N GLY A 25 -9.92 -24.59 -14.35
CA GLY A 25 -9.82 -23.24 -13.79
C GLY A 25 -10.57 -22.21 -14.64
N GLY A 26 -11.78 -22.56 -15.11
CA GLY A 26 -12.63 -21.64 -15.84
C GLY A 26 -13.31 -20.65 -14.89
N THR A 27 -12.74 -19.46 -14.74
CA THR A 27 -13.44 -18.31 -14.15
C THR A 27 -14.24 -17.61 -15.25
N THR A 28 -15.53 -17.91 -15.33
CA THR A 28 -16.49 -17.10 -16.07
C THR A 28 -16.61 -15.72 -15.41
N PRO A 29 -16.66 -14.61 -16.17
CA PRO A 29 -16.91 -13.28 -15.60
C PRO A 29 -18.32 -13.21 -15.04
N THR A 30 -18.42 -12.98 -13.73
CA THR A 30 -19.68 -12.81 -13.00
C THR A 30 -20.34 -11.50 -13.44
N ALA A 31 -21.49 -11.60 -14.09
CA ALA A 31 -22.34 -10.45 -14.40
C ALA A 31 -22.86 -9.81 -13.10
N ILE A 32 -22.83 -8.48 -13.04
CA ILE A 32 -23.37 -7.66 -11.95
C ILE A 32 -24.89 -7.92 -11.84
N PRO A 33 -25.42 -8.32 -10.66
CA PRO A 33 -26.86 -8.41 -10.47
C PRO A 33 -27.44 -7.01 -10.26
N VAL A 34 -28.27 -6.56 -11.20
CA VAL A 34 -29.16 -5.41 -11.02
C VAL A 34 -30.35 -5.88 -10.19
N THR A 35 -30.47 -5.39 -8.95
CA THR A 35 -31.64 -5.63 -8.10
C THR A 35 -32.74 -4.62 -8.43
N PRO A 36 -33.99 -5.05 -8.68
CA PRO A 36 -35.11 -4.13 -8.81
C PRO A 36 -35.61 -3.70 -7.43
N VAL A 37 -35.88 -2.40 -7.29
CA VAL A 37 -36.49 -1.77 -6.12
C VAL A 37 -37.90 -2.32 -5.91
N ALA A 38 -38.16 -2.89 -4.73
CA ALA A 38 -39.49 -3.36 -4.33
C ALA A 38 -40.36 -2.19 -3.85
N ALA A 39 -41.60 -2.14 -4.34
CA ALA A 39 -42.60 -1.16 -3.97
C ALA A 39 -43.16 -1.42 -2.56
N THR A 40 -43.22 -0.36 -1.76
CA THR A 40 -43.83 -0.31 -0.43
C THR A 40 -45.35 -0.41 -0.52
N VAL A 41 -45.94 -1.42 0.11
CA VAL A 41 -47.40 -1.54 0.31
C VAL A 41 -47.71 -1.23 1.78
N LEU A 42 -48.42 -0.12 2.01
CA LEU A 42 -49.06 0.20 3.28
C LEU A 42 -50.25 -0.72 3.53
N SER A 43 -50.36 -1.27 4.74
CA SER A 43 -51.63 -1.82 5.24
C SER A 43 -51.90 -1.37 6.67
N ALA A 44 -53.19 -1.14 6.93
CA ALA A 44 -53.79 -0.35 8.00
C ALA A 44 -53.98 -1.14 9.31
N PRO A 45 -54.40 -0.50 10.42
CA PRO A 45 -54.38 -1.10 11.76
C PRO A 45 -55.60 -1.99 11.99
N ALA A 46 -55.41 -3.10 12.69
CA ALA A 46 -56.50 -3.97 13.14
C ALA A 46 -56.85 -3.73 14.61
N SER A 47 -58.14 -3.87 14.86
CA SER A 47 -58.96 -3.38 15.95
C SER A 47 -58.77 -4.07 17.30
N THR A 48 -59.01 -3.26 18.32
CA THR A 48 -59.27 -3.59 19.74
C THR A 48 -60.43 -4.57 19.90
N ALA A 49 -60.25 -5.62 20.72
CA ALA A 49 -61.32 -6.48 21.23
C ALA A 49 -61.40 -6.38 22.76
N THR A 50 -62.62 -6.15 23.24
CA THR A 50 -63.05 -5.98 24.64
C THR A 50 -63.20 -7.34 25.34
N PRO A 51 -63.00 -7.45 26.68
CA PRO A 51 -62.86 -8.74 27.35
C PRO A 51 -64.21 -9.35 27.80
N LEU A 52 -64.23 -10.69 27.93
CA LEU A 52 -65.29 -11.47 28.59
C LEU A 52 -64.78 -12.05 29.94
N PRO A 53 -65.69 -12.37 30.89
CA PRO A 53 -65.35 -12.42 32.30
C PRO A 53 -64.80 -13.76 32.82
N VAL A 54 -64.03 -13.57 33.89
CA VAL A 54 -63.37 -14.47 34.83
C VAL A 54 -64.15 -15.74 35.19
N ALA A 55 -63.48 -16.89 35.05
CA ALA A 55 -63.74 -18.10 35.82
C ALA A 55 -62.57 -18.33 36.79
N ALA A 56 -62.89 -18.51 38.07
CA ALA A 56 -61.93 -18.71 39.15
C ALA A 56 -61.15 -20.02 38.96
N SER A 57 -59.83 -19.96 39.18
CA SER A 57 -58.92 -21.11 39.23
C SER A 57 -57.94 -20.95 40.40
N PRO A 58 -57.42 -22.07 40.94
CA PRO A 58 -56.95 -22.15 42.31
C PRO A 58 -55.58 -21.47 42.54
N THR A 59 -55.38 -21.08 43.80
CA THR A 59 -54.18 -20.45 44.36
C THR A 59 -52.86 -21.06 43.86
N PRO A 60 -51.89 -20.26 43.39
CA PRO A 60 -50.56 -20.76 43.00
C PRO A 60 -49.74 -21.18 44.24
N PRO A 61 -48.85 -22.17 44.11
CA PRO A 61 -47.85 -22.46 45.14
C PRO A 61 -46.87 -21.28 45.30
N PRO A 62 -46.20 -21.15 46.47
CA PRO A 62 -45.29 -20.03 46.74
C PRO A 62 -44.15 -19.99 45.71
N PRO A 63 -43.69 -18.80 45.29
CA PRO A 63 -42.64 -18.68 44.31
C PRO A 63 -41.36 -19.34 44.85
N SER A 64 -40.85 -20.33 44.11
CA SER A 64 -39.47 -20.80 44.29
C SER A 64 -38.52 -19.61 44.03
N PRO A 65 -37.43 -19.45 44.80
CA PRO A 65 -36.49 -18.36 44.60
C PRO A 65 -35.99 -18.43 43.16
N THR A 66 -36.35 -17.43 42.37
CA THR A 66 -35.80 -17.25 41.04
C THR A 66 -34.33 -16.91 41.25
N ILE A 67 -33.44 -17.82 40.87
CA ILE A 67 -32.01 -17.50 40.77
C ILE A 67 -31.94 -16.45 39.66
N GLN A 68 -31.89 -15.19 40.05
CA GLN A 68 -31.58 -14.09 39.16
C GLN A 68 -30.22 -14.42 38.54
N PRO A 69 -30.08 -14.47 37.21
CA PRO A 69 -28.76 -14.63 36.60
C PRO A 69 -27.86 -13.57 37.22
N ALA A 70 -26.75 -14.01 37.83
CA ALA A 70 -25.74 -13.09 38.34
C ALA A 70 -25.42 -12.11 37.21
N ALA A 71 -25.61 -10.81 37.46
CA ALA A 71 -25.30 -9.79 36.48
C ALA A 71 -23.86 -10.01 36.03
N THR A 72 -23.66 -10.26 34.74
CA THR A 72 -22.33 -10.38 34.17
C THR A 72 -21.56 -9.11 34.56
N PRO A 73 -20.39 -9.22 35.22
CA PRO A 73 -19.63 -8.03 35.58
C PRO A 73 -19.39 -7.19 34.33
N PRO A 74 -19.50 -5.84 34.43
CA PRO A 74 -19.30 -4.97 33.27
C PRO A 74 -17.88 -5.16 32.76
N VAL A 75 -17.72 -5.42 31.46
CA VAL A 75 -16.41 -5.55 30.84
C VAL A 75 -15.87 -4.15 30.53
N SER A 76 -14.73 -3.84 31.10
CA SER A 76 -14.02 -2.57 30.94
C SER A 76 -12.70 -2.78 30.19
N LEU A 77 -12.39 -1.85 29.29
CA LEU A 77 -11.13 -1.79 28.57
C LEU A 77 -10.30 -0.62 29.08
N TRP A 78 -9.08 -0.90 29.49
CA TRP A 78 -8.05 0.11 29.66
C TRP A 78 -7.09 0.09 28.49
N VAL A 79 -6.72 1.28 28.01
CA VAL A 79 -5.77 1.47 26.92
C VAL A 79 -4.52 2.11 27.50
N SER A 80 -3.40 1.40 27.40
CA SER A 80 -2.14 1.90 27.93
C SER A 80 -1.71 3.18 27.20
N PRO A 81 -1.11 4.16 27.90
CA PRO A 81 -0.54 5.36 27.27
C PRO A 81 0.57 5.08 26.24
N ASP A 82 1.14 3.87 26.24
CA ASP A 82 2.12 3.43 25.23
C ASP A 82 1.51 2.99 23.90
N VAL A 83 0.19 2.79 23.83
CA VAL A 83 -0.48 2.39 22.59
C VAL A 83 -0.36 3.53 21.57
N PRO A 84 -0.01 3.25 20.30
CA PRO A 84 0.10 4.28 19.27
C PRO A 84 -1.14 5.19 19.20
N ALA A 85 -0.93 6.51 19.17
CA ALA A 85 -2.02 7.49 19.23
C ALA A 85 -3.06 7.30 18.10
N GLY A 86 -2.62 6.94 16.89
CA GLY A 86 -3.51 6.63 15.77
C GLY A 86 -4.40 5.41 16.03
N LEU A 87 -3.86 4.39 16.71
CA LEU A 87 -4.65 3.23 17.12
C LEU A 87 -5.68 3.64 18.17
N GLN A 88 -5.28 4.37 19.21
CA GLN A 88 -6.20 4.88 20.24
C GLN A 88 -7.36 5.67 19.62
N ALA A 89 -7.08 6.56 18.66
CA ALA A 89 -8.07 7.38 17.98
C ALA A 89 -9.02 6.55 17.07
N SER A 90 -8.58 5.40 16.58
CA SER A 90 -9.37 4.52 15.72
C SER A 90 -10.29 3.55 16.47
N LEU A 91 -10.11 3.41 17.79
CA LEU A 91 -10.88 2.45 18.60
C LEU A 91 -12.35 2.86 18.68
N ALA A 92 -13.22 2.03 18.11
CA ALA A 92 -14.66 2.11 18.28
C ALA A 92 -15.12 1.02 19.25
N LEU A 93 -15.39 1.38 20.51
CA LEU A 93 -15.79 0.41 21.52
C LEU A 93 -17.19 -0.17 21.20
N PRO A 94 -17.35 -1.50 21.12
CA PRO A 94 -18.64 -2.12 20.88
C PRO A 94 -19.60 -1.91 22.05
N THR A 95 -20.90 -2.02 21.78
CA THR A 95 -21.93 -1.93 22.83
C THR A 95 -21.68 -2.96 23.94
N GLY A 96 -21.67 -2.49 25.19
CA GLY A 96 -21.41 -3.32 26.38
C GLY A 96 -19.96 -3.32 26.85
N LEU A 97 -19.04 -2.67 26.14
CA LEU A 97 -17.68 -2.40 26.59
C LEU A 97 -17.55 -0.93 27.00
N THR A 98 -16.97 -0.65 28.17
CA THR A 98 -16.72 0.72 28.64
C THR A 98 -15.23 0.97 28.77
N GLY A 99 -14.75 2.10 28.23
CA GLY A 99 -13.37 2.54 28.44
C GLY A 99 -13.17 3.03 29.87
N VAL A 100 -12.04 2.69 30.49
CA VAL A 100 -11.67 3.16 31.84
C VAL A 100 -10.26 3.75 31.83
N ASP A 101 -10.03 4.79 32.63
CA ASP A 101 -8.72 5.45 32.75
C ASP A 101 -7.80 4.78 33.78
N ASP A 102 -8.39 4.11 34.77
CA ASP A 102 -7.67 3.40 35.83
C ASP A 102 -7.44 1.92 35.43
N PRO A 103 -6.18 1.45 35.32
CA PRO A 103 -5.89 0.05 35.00
C PRO A 103 -6.42 -0.93 36.07
N GLY A 104 -6.58 -0.49 37.33
CA GLY A 104 -7.13 -1.33 38.40
C GLY A 104 -8.63 -1.60 38.27
N ALA A 105 -9.33 -0.82 37.44
CA ALA A 105 -10.76 -0.98 37.16
C ALA A 105 -11.04 -1.72 35.84
N ALA A 106 -9.99 -2.15 35.14
CA ALA A 106 -10.06 -2.78 33.83
C ALA A 106 -10.18 -4.30 33.91
N THR A 107 -10.81 -4.90 32.91
CA THR A 107 -10.83 -6.37 32.71
C THR A 107 -10.12 -6.79 31.43
N LEU A 108 -9.97 -5.86 30.50
CA LEU A 108 -9.21 -5.97 29.27
C LEU A 108 -8.15 -4.87 29.24
N TYR A 109 -6.97 -5.20 28.76
CA TYR A 109 -5.84 -4.29 28.65
C TYR A 109 -5.33 -4.28 27.21
N LEU A 110 -5.38 -3.13 26.56
CA LEU A 110 -4.70 -2.92 25.29
C LEU A 110 -3.39 -2.21 25.56
N GLN A 111 -2.27 -2.84 25.24
CA GLN A 111 -0.94 -2.32 25.53
C GLN A 111 0.08 -2.77 24.48
N VAL A 112 1.17 -2.04 24.34
CA VAL A 112 2.30 -2.48 23.53
C VAL A 112 2.87 -3.79 24.10
N GLY A 113 3.13 -4.77 23.22
CA GLY A 113 3.68 -6.07 23.61
C GLY A 113 3.36 -7.17 22.61
N ASP A 114 4.04 -8.31 22.75
CA ASP A 114 4.05 -9.44 21.81
C ASP A 114 3.37 -10.72 22.33
N GLY A 115 2.80 -10.70 23.55
CA GLY A 115 2.18 -11.89 24.15
C GLY A 115 0.92 -12.38 23.42
N HIS A 116 0.03 -11.45 23.05
CA HIS A 116 -1.21 -11.73 22.32
C HIS A 116 -1.50 -10.60 21.31
N PRO A 117 -0.67 -10.47 20.25
CA PRO A 117 -0.74 -9.33 19.35
C PRO A 117 -2.04 -9.34 18.55
N VAL A 118 -2.74 -8.21 18.61
CA VAL A 118 -4.01 -7.97 17.89
C VAL A 118 -3.86 -6.91 16.80
N SER A 119 -2.77 -6.14 16.84
CA SER A 119 -2.41 -5.12 15.86
C SER A 119 -0.89 -5.03 15.71
N HIS A 120 -0.44 -4.73 14.50
CA HIS A 120 0.95 -4.43 14.15
C HIS A 120 1.01 -3.02 13.59
N TRP A 121 1.41 -2.06 14.42
CA TRP A 121 1.47 -0.65 14.05
C TRP A 121 2.82 -0.31 13.43
N VAL A 122 2.80 0.18 12.20
CA VAL A 122 3.99 0.44 11.39
C VAL A 122 4.42 1.90 11.57
N TYR A 123 5.65 2.11 11.98
CA TYR A 123 6.32 3.41 11.94
C TYR A 123 7.28 3.45 10.75
N ALA A 124 7.82 4.61 10.43
CA ALA A 124 8.84 4.78 9.41
C ALA A 124 9.97 5.64 9.95
N LEU A 125 11.21 5.28 9.61
CA LEU A 125 12.33 6.21 9.74
C LEU A 125 12.33 7.11 8.51
N VAL A 126 12.30 8.42 8.73
CA VAL A 126 12.25 9.42 7.68
C VAL A 126 13.30 10.50 7.88
N ALA A 127 13.64 11.17 6.78
CA ALA A 127 14.46 12.37 6.74
C ALA A 127 13.89 13.34 5.69
N PRO A 128 14.26 14.63 5.72
CA PRO A 128 13.88 15.56 4.65
C PRO A 128 14.26 15.02 3.26
N PHE A 129 13.40 15.20 2.26
CA PHE A 129 13.54 14.62 0.92
C PHE A 129 14.96 14.63 0.28
N PRO A 130 15.75 15.73 0.32
CA PRO A 130 17.07 15.78 -0.35
C PRO A 130 18.18 14.98 0.37
N THR A 131 17.84 14.14 1.35
CA THR A 131 18.79 13.33 2.11
C THR A 131 19.42 12.25 1.23
N ILE A 132 20.75 12.09 1.32
CA ILE A 132 21.51 11.18 0.46
C ILE A 132 21.32 9.71 0.85
N PRO A 133 21.52 9.28 2.12
CA PRO A 133 21.32 7.88 2.49
C PRO A 133 19.92 7.35 2.12
N ASP A 134 19.84 6.14 1.58
CA ASP A 134 18.57 5.47 1.21
C ASP A 134 18.11 4.45 2.26
N GLY A 135 19.05 3.85 3.00
CA GLY A 135 18.74 2.82 3.99
C GLY A 135 19.78 2.76 5.10
N LEU A 136 19.36 2.28 6.27
CA LEU A 136 20.13 2.16 7.49
C LEU A 136 19.92 0.78 8.14
N ALA A 137 20.85 0.37 8.99
CA ALA A 137 20.69 -0.85 9.77
C ALA A 137 19.85 -0.58 11.02
N SER A 138 18.95 -1.50 11.39
CA SER A 138 18.21 -1.40 12.65
C SER A 138 19.14 -1.38 13.87
N SER A 139 20.27 -2.08 13.79
CA SER A 139 21.28 -2.08 14.85
C SER A 139 21.87 -0.70 15.12
N ASP A 140 22.02 0.13 14.08
CA ASP A 140 22.57 1.47 14.24
C ASP A 140 21.53 2.44 14.80
N LEU A 141 20.26 2.26 14.41
CA LEU A 141 19.14 2.98 15.01
C LEU A 141 18.98 2.67 16.51
N LEU A 142 19.07 1.40 16.90
CA LEU A 142 19.00 0.97 18.30
C LEU A 142 20.20 1.49 19.11
N LYS A 143 21.41 1.49 18.54
CA LYS A 143 22.59 2.12 19.15
C LYS A 143 22.44 3.62 19.32
N ALA A 144 21.85 4.31 18.34
CA ALA A 144 21.56 5.74 18.46
C ALA A 144 20.58 5.99 19.61
N TRP A 145 19.52 5.19 19.73
CA TRP A 145 18.58 5.23 20.86
C TRP A 145 19.26 5.02 22.22
N SER A 146 20.21 4.07 22.30
CA SER A 146 20.96 3.76 23.53
C SER A 146 22.17 4.66 23.79
N GLY A 147 22.43 5.67 22.93
CA GLY A 147 23.46 6.69 23.13
C GLY A 147 24.83 6.41 22.52
N GLU A 148 24.99 5.34 21.73
CA GLU A 148 26.24 4.99 21.04
C GLU A 148 26.40 5.69 19.67
N ALA A 149 25.37 6.42 19.20
CA ALA A 149 25.33 7.34 18.05
C ALA A 149 26.32 7.03 16.90
N PRO A 150 26.23 5.87 16.22
CA PRO A 150 27.01 5.58 15.02
C PRO A 150 26.59 6.50 13.87
N GLU A 151 27.44 6.66 12.86
CA GLU A 151 27.04 7.31 11.59
C GLU A 151 25.80 6.62 10.98
N PRO A 152 24.82 7.36 10.44
CA PRO A 152 24.77 8.81 10.28
C PRO A 152 24.07 9.56 11.44
N PHE A 153 23.84 8.88 12.57
CA PHE A 153 23.23 9.48 13.77
C PHE A 153 24.23 10.23 14.66
N ALA A 154 25.52 10.13 14.37
CA ALA A 154 26.56 10.84 15.10
C ALA A 154 26.24 12.34 15.20
N GLU A 155 26.26 12.89 16.41
CA GLU A 155 25.96 14.31 16.70
C GLU A 155 24.49 14.75 16.53
N TYR A 156 23.58 13.85 16.11
CA TYR A 156 22.16 14.17 15.91
C TYR A 156 21.25 13.38 16.86
N GLN A 157 20.21 14.03 17.35
CA GLN A 157 19.18 13.39 18.14
C GLN A 157 18.11 12.80 17.22
N LEU A 158 17.58 11.63 17.58
CA LEU A 158 16.38 11.09 16.94
C LEU A 158 15.19 12.00 17.28
N LEU A 159 14.49 12.46 16.25
CA LEU A 159 13.30 13.29 16.41
C LEU A 159 12.05 12.39 16.45
N LEU A 160 11.16 12.65 17.38
CA LEU A 160 9.89 11.93 17.51
C LEU A 160 8.90 12.72 18.35
N ASP A 161 7.61 12.48 18.18
CA ASP A 161 6.59 13.08 19.06
C ASP A 161 6.48 12.33 20.39
N GLU A 162 5.76 12.92 21.35
CA GLU A 162 5.61 12.37 22.70
C GLU A 162 4.93 10.99 22.72
N GLY A 163 3.94 10.76 21.84
CA GLY A 163 3.24 9.47 21.75
C GLY A 163 4.15 8.39 21.16
N THR A 164 4.91 8.74 20.12
CA THR A 164 5.93 7.87 19.54
C THR A 164 7.02 7.54 20.57
N LEU A 165 7.49 8.52 21.36
CA LEU A 165 8.44 8.26 22.46
C LEU A 165 7.91 7.23 23.46
N LYS A 166 6.66 7.38 23.92
CA LYS A 166 6.04 6.44 24.87
C LYS A 166 5.96 5.02 24.30
N THR A 167 5.53 4.91 23.04
CA THR A 167 5.44 3.65 22.31
C THR A 167 6.79 2.94 22.24
N PHE A 168 7.83 3.63 21.77
CA PHE A 168 9.15 3.03 21.62
C PHE A 168 9.85 2.81 22.97
N THR A 169 9.57 3.62 23.99
CA THR A 169 10.06 3.37 25.36
C THR A 169 9.52 2.05 25.92
N ALA A 170 8.29 1.68 25.60
CA ALA A 170 7.71 0.40 26.04
C ALA A 170 8.40 -0.82 25.40
N VAL A 171 8.95 -0.67 24.19
CA VAL A 171 9.61 -1.77 23.44
C VAL A 171 11.12 -1.79 23.63
N TRP A 172 11.77 -0.64 23.53
CA TRP A 172 13.24 -0.50 23.55
C TRP A 172 13.80 -0.06 24.91
N GLY A 173 12.92 0.25 25.87
CA GLY A 173 13.32 0.90 27.12
C GLY A 173 13.59 2.40 26.94
N PRO A 174 13.85 3.13 28.03
CA PRO A 174 14.08 4.57 27.98
C PRO A 174 15.31 4.91 27.11
N PRO A 175 15.24 5.94 26.24
CA PRO A 175 16.39 6.36 25.46
C PRO A 175 17.49 6.92 26.37
N ALA A 176 18.73 6.87 25.90
CA ALA A 176 19.83 7.52 26.60
C ALA A 176 19.64 9.04 26.67
N ALA A 177 20.22 9.66 27.70
CA ALA A 177 20.13 11.10 27.89
C ALA A 177 20.67 11.85 26.67
N GLY A 178 19.82 12.65 26.03
CA GLY A 178 20.18 13.41 24.84
C GLY A 178 20.22 12.61 23.54
N ALA A 179 19.78 11.34 23.51
CA ALA A 179 19.65 10.56 22.27
C ALA A 179 18.41 10.95 21.45
N VAL A 180 17.37 11.45 22.11
CA VAL A 180 16.07 11.78 21.52
C VAL A 180 15.72 13.24 21.77
N GLN A 181 15.14 13.88 20.77
CA GLN A 181 14.45 15.16 20.88
C GLN A 181 12.96 14.98 20.63
N VAL A 182 12.14 15.38 21.61
CA VAL A 182 10.69 15.39 21.45
C VAL A 182 10.25 16.66 20.73
N VAL A 183 9.51 16.52 19.64
CA VAL A 183 8.97 17.64 18.85
C VAL A 183 7.46 17.42 18.63
N PRO A 184 6.60 18.46 18.77
CA PRO A 184 5.17 18.31 18.52
C PRO A 184 4.87 17.77 17.11
N PRO A 185 3.86 16.89 16.93
CA PRO A 185 3.53 16.31 15.62
C PRO A 185 3.31 17.34 14.51
N GLY A 186 2.70 18.49 14.84
CA GLY A 186 2.44 19.58 13.88
C GLY A 186 3.66 20.42 13.51
N GLU A 187 4.79 20.26 14.19
CA GLU A 187 6.01 21.06 14.00
C GLU A 187 7.20 20.22 13.53
N ILE A 188 7.14 18.89 13.70
CA ILE A 188 8.28 17.98 13.50
C ILE A 188 8.85 18.01 12.09
N LEU A 189 8.00 18.18 11.07
CA LEU A 189 8.44 18.28 9.68
C LEU A 189 9.24 19.56 9.42
N ASP A 190 8.71 20.71 9.81
CA ASP A 190 9.39 21.99 9.60
C ASP A 190 10.66 22.08 10.45
N TYR A 191 10.63 21.55 11.67
CA TYR A 191 11.80 21.42 12.51
C TYR A 191 12.89 20.56 11.84
N ALA A 192 12.53 19.38 11.33
CA ALA A 192 13.48 18.49 10.66
C ALA A 192 14.10 19.14 9.41
N TRP A 193 13.31 19.90 8.64
CA TRP A 193 13.81 20.65 7.47
C TRP A 193 14.77 21.78 7.85
N ALA A 194 14.53 22.45 8.97
CA ALA A 194 15.39 23.53 9.47
C ALA A 194 16.72 23.02 10.08
N HIS A 195 16.73 21.79 10.60
CA HIS A 195 17.87 21.21 11.32
C HIS A 195 18.47 20.01 10.58
N ARG A 196 18.71 20.13 9.27
CA ARG A 196 19.32 19.04 8.49
C ARG A 196 20.81 18.86 8.79
N PRO A 197 21.33 17.62 8.79
CA PRO A 197 20.58 16.36 8.63
C PRO A 197 19.76 16.03 9.88
N SER A 198 18.64 15.35 9.67
CA SER A 198 17.69 15.00 10.74
C SER A 198 17.05 13.65 10.47
N TRP A 199 16.86 12.88 11.53
CA TRP A 199 16.33 11.52 11.49
C TRP A 199 15.10 11.46 12.38
N VAL A 200 13.97 11.05 11.81
CA VAL A 200 12.67 11.17 12.48
C VAL A 200 11.96 9.83 12.43
N ILE A 201 11.39 9.40 13.55
CA ILE A 201 10.47 8.26 13.58
C ILE A 201 9.04 8.82 13.58
N VAL A 202 8.25 8.46 12.58
CA VAL A 202 6.86 8.89 12.43
C VAL A 202 5.94 7.68 12.20
N PRO A 203 4.67 7.71 12.64
CA PRO A 203 3.71 6.66 12.28
C PRO A 203 3.44 6.69 10.77
N PHE A 204 3.15 5.53 10.16
CA PHE A 204 2.98 5.39 8.70
C PHE A 204 1.96 6.35 8.10
N GLU A 205 0.85 6.62 8.80
CA GLU A 205 -0.20 7.54 8.37
C GLU A 205 0.21 9.03 8.39
N ALA A 206 1.36 9.37 8.98
CA ALA A 206 1.92 10.72 8.98
C ALA A 206 2.89 10.99 7.82
N LEU A 207 3.09 10.02 6.92
CA LEU A 207 3.94 10.19 5.75
C LEU A 207 3.34 11.18 4.75
N GLU A 208 4.19 12.04 4.19
CA GLU A 208 3.84 13.03 3.17
C GLU A 208 5.04 13.28 2.22
N PRO A 209 4.83 13.88 1.03
CA PRO A 209 5.87 13.97 -0.01
C PRO A 209 7.16 14.71 0.38
N ARG A 210 7.14 15.54 1.43
CA ARG A 210 8.32 16.25 1.93
C ARG A 210 9.29 15.34 2.69
N TRP A 211 8.85 14.14 3.05
CA TRP A 211 9.67 13.11 3.67
C TRP A 211 10.29 12.18 2.63
N LYS A 212 11.55 11.79 2.86
CA LYS A 212 12.16 10.58 2.32
C LYS A 212 12.01 9.48 3.38
N VAL A 213 11.35 8.39 3.03
CA VAL A 213 11.34 7.17 3.86
C VAL A 213 12.64 6.41 3.64
N LEU A 214 13.36 6.12 4.72
CA LEU A 214 14.59 5.35 4.69
C LEU A 214 14.28 3.88 4.89
N GLU A 215 14.97 3.02 4.15
CA GLU A 215 14.92 1.58 4.39
C GLU A 215 15.57 1.24 5.74
N ILE A 216 14.99 0.28 6.46
CA ILE A 216 15.65 -0.36 7.59
C ILE A 216 15.87 -1.81 7.22
N ASP A 217 17.12 -2.25 7.20
CA ASP A 217 17.51 -3.61 6.83
C ASP A 217 16.95 -4.06 5.45
N GLY A 218 16.89 -3.13 4.50
CA GLY A 218 16.35 -3.34 3.15
C GLY A 218 14.82 -3.33 3.04
N GLN A 219 14.10 -3.14 4.15
CA GLN A 219 12.65 -3.06 4.20
C GLN A 219 12.17 -1.61 4.18
N SER A 220 11.13 -1.32 3.40
CA SER A 220 10.45 -0.03 3.39
C SER A 220 8.94 -0.21 3.45
N PRO A 221 8.21 0.49 4.34
CA PRO A 221 6.77 0.36 4.45
C PRO A 221 6.03 0.90 3.21
N LEU A 222 6.70 1.63 2.31
CA LEU A 222 6.13 2.08 1.04
C LEU A 222 6.13 0.98 -0.04
N ARG A 223 6.89 -0.11 0.13
CA ARG A 223 6.97 -1.20 -0.85
C ARG A 223 5.86 -2.21 -0.65
N LYS A 224 5.45 -2.89 -1.72
CA LYS A 224 4.41 -3.93 -1.65
C LYS A 224 4.93 -5.20 -0.97
N GLU A 225 6.20 -5.51 -1.20
CA GLU A 225 6.95 -6.66 -0.68
C GLU A 225 7.38 -6.46 0.79
N PHE A 226 6.94 -5.38 1.42
CA PHE A 226 7.25 -5.08 2.82
C PHE A 226 6.80 -6.21 3.75
N GLU A 227 7.71 -6.69 4.59
CA GLU A 227 7.48 -7.74 5.57
C GLU A 227 7.48 -7.17 7.00
N PRO A 228 6.30 -6.88 7.61
CA PRO A 228 6.24 -6.23 8.90
C PRO A 228 6.96 -6.99 10.03
N ALA A 229 6.97 -8.32 9.96
CA ALA A 229 7.59 -9.18 10.96
C ALA A 229 9.12 -9.04 11.03
N ASN A 230 9.74 -8.58 9.93
CA ASN A 230 11.19 -8.42 9.81
C ASN A 230 11.63 -6.95 9.94
N TYR A 231 10.73 -6.06 10.36
CA TYR A 231 10.96 -4.63 10.39
C TYR A 231 10.97 -4.08 11.82
N ALA A 232 12.10 -3.50 12.23
CA ALA A 232 12.34 -3.05 13.61
C ALA A 232 11.39 -1.95 14.10
N LEU A 233 10.68 -1.28 13.20
CA LEU A 233 9.72 -0.21 13.50
C LEU A 233 8.25 -0.67 13.38
N THR A 234 8.01 -1.98 13.31
CA THR A 234 6.68 -2.57 13.49
C THR A 234 6.46 -2.86 14.96
N ILE A 235 5.48 -2.19 15.57
CA ILE A 235 5.17 -2.32 16.99
C ILE A 235 3.96 -3.24 17.19
N PRO A 236 4.12 -4.40 17.85
CA PRO A 236 2.99 -5.24 18.21
C PRO A 236 2.22 -4.61 19.37
N VAL A 237 0.89 -4.60 19.25
CA VAL A 237 -0.03 -4.19 20.31
C VAL A 237 -0.86 -5.41 20.69
N SER A 238 -0.81 -5.77 21.97
CA SER A 238 -1.46 -6.95 22.53
C SER A 238 -2.73 -6.61 23.31
N LEU A 239 -3.70 -7.52 23.24
CA LEU A 239 -4.88 -7.52 24.09
C LEU A 239 -4.72 -8.57 25.18
N LEU A 240 -4.71 -8.14 26.44
CA LEU A 240 -4.64 -9.01 27.60
C LEU A 240 -5.98 -9.04 28.34
N VAL A 241 -6.24 -10.13 29.04
CA VAL A 241 -7.44 -10.34 29.87
C VAL A 241 -6.97 -10.55 31.31
N ASP A 242 -7.67 -9.95 32.28
CA ASP A 242 -7.44 -10.24 33.68
C ASP A 242 -7.78 -11.71 33.99
N ASP A 243 -6.79 -12.49 34.44
CA ASP A 243 -6.92 -13.91 34.80
C ASP A 243 -7.98 -14.15 35.90
N GLN A 244 -8.30 -13.14 36.72
CA GLN A 244 -9.31 -13.25 37.77
C GLN A 244 -10.75 -13.12 37.25
N ALA A 245 -10.94 -12.70 36.00
CA ALA A 245 -12.24 -12.51 35.37
C ALA A 245 -12.52 -13.65 34.37
N ALA A 246 -12.81 -14.86 34.86
CA ALA A 246 -13.18 -15.98 33.99
C ALA A 246 -14.70 -16.01 33.74
N GLY A 247 -15.14 -15.52 32.56
CA GLY A 247 -16.53 -15.52 32.05
C GLY A 247 -16.57 -15.47 30.51
N ASP A 248 -17.66 -14.98 29.87
CA ASP A 248 -17.75 -14.72 28.40
C ASP A 248 -16.76 -13.65 27.87
N LEU A 249 -15.71 -13.34 28.64
CA LEU A 249 -14.66 -12.38 28.32
C LEU A 249 -13.86 -12.79 27.08
N ALA A 250 -13.61 -14.09 26.87
CA ALA A 250 -12.99 -14.56 25.63
C ALA A 250 -13.90 -14.27 24.41
N GLY A 251 -15.21 -14.46 24.55
CA GLY A 251 -16.19 -14.14 23.51
C GLY A 251 -16.30 -12.64 23.25
N LEU A 252 -16.22 -11.81 24.28
CA LEU A 252 -16.23 -10.35 24.13
C LEU A 252 -14.90 -9.81 23.60
N ALA A 253 -13.76 -10.35 24.02
CA ALA A 253 -12.45 -10.05 23.46
C ALA A 253 -12.45 -10.35 21.95
N GLN A 254 -13.00 -11.49 21.53
CA GLN A 254 -13.15 -11.82 20.13
C GLN A 254 -14.03 -10.82 19.36
N ARG A 255 -15.09 -10.27 19.98
CA ARG A 255 -15.91 -9.18 19.39
C ARG A 255 -15.14 -7.86 19.30
N LEU A 256 -14.26 -7.58 20.25
CA LEU A 256 -13.41 -6.39 20.22
C LEU A 256 -12.39 -6.46 19.07
N LEU A 257 -11.86 -7.66 18.76
CA LEU A 257 -10.89 -7.84 17.67
C LEU A 257 -11.39 -7.32 16.31
N SER A 258 -12.69 -7.39 16.01
CA SER A 258 -13.23 -6.85 14.75
C SER A 258 -13.28 -5.32 14.70
N HIS A 259 -13.03 -4.64 15.83
CA HIS A 259 -13.03 -3.19 15.97
C HIS A 259 -11.61 -2.62 16.15
N ILE A 260 -10.61 -3.49 16.31
CA ILE A 260 -9.19 -3.11 16.37
C ILE A 260 -8.62 -3.29 14.97
N PRO A 261 -8.13 -2.23 14.30
CA PRO A 261 -7.46 -2.41 13.01
C PRO A 261 -6.19 -3.25 13.20
N ALA A 262 -5.99 -4.23 12.31
CA ALA A 262 -4.84 -5.11 12.37
C ALA A 262 -3.50 -4.37 12.10
N SER A 263 -3.55 -3.23 11.42
CA SER A 263 -2.41 -2.36 11.14
C SER A 263 -2.89 -0.96 10.69
N ASN A 264 -2.01 0.03 10.73
CA ASN A 264 -2.17 1.33 10.06
C ASN A 264 -1.71 1.34 8.60
N ARG A 265 -1.11 0.25 8.12
CA ARG A 265 -0.71 0.09 6.73
C ARG A 265 -1.63 -0.90 6.03
N ASP A 266 -2.28 -0.45 4.96
CA ASP A 266 -3.10 -1.28 4.09
C ASP A 266 -2.47 -1.37 2.68
N PRO A 267 -1.82 -2.51 2.32
CA PRO A 267 -1.19 -2.64 1.01
C PRO A 267 -2.19 -2.57 -0.15
N SER A 268 -3.48 -2.86 0.08
CA SER A 268 -4.52 -2.75 -0.96
C SER A 268 -4.88 -1.31 -1.33
N LYS A 269 -4.37 -0.33 -0.55
CA LYS A 269 -4.53 1.11 -0.81
C LYS A 269 -3.28 1.76 -1.41
N LEU A 270 -2.19 1.01 -1.58
CA LEU A 270 -0.95 1.54 -2.15
C LEU A 270 -0.96 1.47 -3.68
N THR A 271 -0.51 2.54 -4.32
CA THR A 271 -0.28 2.56 -5.78
C THR A 271 1.15 2.97 -6.06
N THR A 272 1.87 2.15 -6.81
CA THR A 272 3.23 2.45 -7.27
C THR A 272 3.20 2.94 -8.70
N VAL A 273 3.64 4.19 -8.91
CA VAL A 273 3.83 4.78 -10.24
C VAL A 273 5.31 4.96 -10.49
N VAL A 274 5.82 4.45 -11.60
CA VAL A 274 7.20 4.73 -12.04
C VAL A 274 7.16 5.66 -13.25
N LEU A 275 7.74 6.84 -13.09
CA LEU A 275 7.89 7.84 -14.15
C LEU A 275 9.30 7.77 -14.72
N THR A 276 9.44 7.45 -16.01
CA THR A 276 10.74 7.62 -16.66
C THR A 276 10.98 9.07 -17.07
N GLY A 277 12.26 9.43 -17.15
CA GLY A 277 12.67 10.60 -17.93
C GLY A 277 12.57 10.36 -19.44
N VAL A 278 13.10 11.32 -20.19
CA VAL A 278 13.12 11.32 -21.65
C VAL A 278 13.69 10.02 -22.21
N THR A 279 12.90 9.36 -23.03
CA THR A 279 13.21 8.14 -23.77
C THR A 279 13.22 8.46 -25.25
N ALA A 280 14.40 8.35 -25.86
CA ALA A 280 14.62 8.56 -27.28
C ALA A 280 15.20 7.28 -27.91
N LEU A 281 14.37 6.56 -28.66
CA LEU A 281 14.72 5.30 -29.32
C LEU A 281 15.32 5.56 -30.71
N VAL A 282 16.37 6.38 -30.73
CA VAL A 282 17.04 6.88 -31.94
C VAL A 282 18.56 6.98 -31.70
N ARG A 283 19.34 7.25 -32.75
CA ARG A 283 20.80 7.45 -32.69
C ARG A 283 21.52 6.33 -31.92
N GLY A 284 22.27 6.67 -30.86
CA GLY A 284 23.04 5.71 -30.06
C GLY A 284 22.16 4.60 -29.47
N THR A 285 20.97 4.94 -28.97
CA THR A 285 20.02 3.97 -28.42
C THR A 285 19.58 2.98 -29.49
N ALA A 286 19.15 3.46 -30.66
CA ALA A 286 18.76 2.61 -31.79
C ALA A 286 19.93 1.71 -32.27
N ASN A 287 21.16 2.25 -32.33
CA ASN A 287 22.33 1.49 -32.75
C ASN A 287 22.66 0.37 -31.74
N ILE A 288 22.50 0.62 -30.44
CA ILE A 288 22.67 -0.39 -29.39
C ILE A 288 21.56 -1.44 -29.48
N MET A 289 20.30 -1.03 -29.66
CA MET A 289 19.17 -1.95 -29.83
C MET A 289 19.34 -2.84 -31.07
N TYR A 290 19.84 -2.28 -32.17
CA TYR A 290 20.14 -3.04 -33.39
C TYR A 290 21.23 -4.09 -33.15
N ALA A 291 22.30 -3.74 -32.44
CA ALA A 291 23.44 -4.62 -32.21
C ALA A 291 23.20 -5.69 -31.14
N HIS A 292 22.46 -5.35 -30.08
CA HIS A 292 22.33 -6.18 -28.88
C HIS A 292 20.91 -6.71 -28.62
N GLY A 293 19.93 -6.28 -29.42
CA GLY A 293 18.53 -6.65 -29.27
C GLY A 293 17.67 -5.50 -28.73
N ILE A 294 16.40 -5.52 -29.12
CA ILE A 294 15.42 -4.46 -28.84
C ILE A 294 15.29 -4.16 -27.34
N THR A 295 15.32 -5.19 -26.50
CA THR A 295 15.10 -5.06 -25.05
C THR A 295 16.37 -4.69 -24.27
N TYR A 296 17.53 -4.62 -24.92
CA TYR A 296 18.82 -4.36 -24.27
C TYR A 296 18.83 -3.11 -23.38
N PRO A 297 18.25 -1.95 -23.78
CA PRO A 297 18.26 -0.75 -22.93
C PRO A 297 17.57 -0.92 -21.58
N ALA A 298 16.66 -1.89 -21.44
CA ALA A 298 15.91 -2.12 -20.21
C ALA A 298 16.42 -3.30 -19.39
N GLN A 299 17.44 -4.05 -19.84
CA GLN A 299 17.82 -5.33 -19.23
C GLN A 299 18.00 -5.30 -17.70
N ASP A 300 18.50 -4.18 -17.16
CA ASP A 300 18.81 -4.01 -15.73
C ASP A 300 17.65 -3.41 -14.92
N ILE A 301 16.65 -2.80 -15.59
CA ILE A 301 15.54 -2.06 -14.95
C ILE A 301 14.15 -2.59 -15.32
N ARG A 302 14.08 -3.56 -16.22
CA ARG A 302 12.84 -4.14 -16.76
C ARG A 302 11.90 -4.61 -15.68
N ASP A 303 12.40 -5.42 -14.75
CA ASP A 303 11.57 -6.01 -13.70
C ASP A 303 11.16 -4.96 -12.66
N TRP A 304 11.98 -3.94 -12.44
CA TRP A 304 11.63 -2.79 -11.60
C TRP A 304 10.51 -1.95 -12.22
N LEU A 305 10.58 -1.66 -13.52
CA LEU A 305 9.53 -0.96 -14.26
C LEU A 305 8.23 -1.76 -14.26
N ARG A 306 8.30 -3.08 -14.53
CA ARG A 306 7.12 -3.97 -14.53
C ARG A 306 6.52 -4.23 -13.15
N GLY A 307 7.28 -4.03 -12.08
CA GLY A 307 6.78 -4.19 -10.71
C GLY A 307 5.84 -3.06 -10.27
N ALA A 308 5.80 -1.95 -11.01
CA ALA A 308 4.89 -0.86 -10.77
C ALA A 308 3.43 -1.24 -11.08
N ASP A 309 2.47 -0.54 -10.47
CA ASP A 309 1.07 -0.63 -10.92
C ASP A 309 0.86 0.12 -12.22
N ILE A 310 1.60 1.22 -12.40
CA ILE A 310 1.59 2.05 -13.60
C ILE A 310 3.02 2.38 -14.00
N THR A 311 3.37 2.01 -15.23
CA THR A 311 4.65 2.36 -15.86
C THR A 311 4.44 3.46 -16.89
N HIS A 312 5.04 4.61 -16.62
CA HIS A 312 4.99 5.77 -17.49
C HIS A 312 6.29 5.91 -18.29
N ILE A 313 6.16 6.15 -19.60
CA ILE A 313 7.29 6.43 -20.50
C ILE A 313 7.18 7.83 -21.10
N SER A 314 8.20 8.65 -20.90
CA SER A 314 8.35 9.93 -21.63
C SER A 314 8.97 9.67 -23.00
N ASN A 315 8.16 9.43 -24.03
CA ASN A 315 8.67 9.10 -25.37
C ASN A 315 8.78 10.36 -26.23
N GLU A 316 10.01 10.77 -26.52
CA GLU A 316 10.30 12.05 -27.16
C GLU A 316 10.27 12.02 -28.69
N VAL A 317 10.37 10.85 -29.33
CA VAL A 317 10.57 10.72 -30.79
C VAL A 317 9.42 9.95 -31.43
N PRO A 318 8.87 10.38 -32.59
CA PRO A 318 7.78 9.65 -33.23
C PRO A 318 8.29 8.37 -33.88
N PHE A 319 7.48 7.32 -33.84
CA PHE A 319 7.64 6.17 -34.73
C PHE A 319 7.25 6.57 -36.16
N ALA A 320 7.97 6.07 -37.15
CA ALA A 320 7.62 6.26 -38.56
C ALA A 320 7.87 4.98 -39.38
N GLU A 321 6.96 4.65 -40.30
CA GLU A 321 7.04 3.43 -41.12
C GLU A 321 8.31 3.34 -41.96
N ASP A 322 8.83 4.49 -42.40
CA ASP A 322 10.04 4.62 -43.22
C ASP A 322 11.31 4.91 -42.41
N CYS A 323 11.21 4.95 -41.08
CA CYS A 323 12.38 5.20 -40.24
C CYS A 323 13.36 4.03 -40.32
N PRO A 324 14.66 4.23 -40.58
CA PRO A 324 15.63 3.14 -40.68
C PRO A 324 15.90 2.48 -39.32
N LEU A 325 16.29 1.19 -39.34
CA LEU A 325 16.63 0.42 -38.13
C LEU A 325 17.78 1.03 -37.33
N TYR A 326 18.76 1.62 -37.99
CA TYR A 326 19.89 2.29 -37.35
C TYR A 326 20.19 3.57 -38.14
N ILE A 327 20.73 4.58 -37.46
CA ILE A 327 21.04 5.88 -38.06
C ILE A 327 22.53 6.16 -37.92
N TYR A 328 23.18 6.41 -39.05
CA TYR A 328 24.56 6.93 -39.12
C TYR A 328 24.61 8.45 -39.30
N GLU A 329 23.47 9.09 -39.55
CA GLU A 329 23.39 10.50 -39.89
C GLU A 329 23.54 11.42 -38.68
N THR A 330 24.10 12.61 -38.93
CA THR A 330 24.26 13.70 -37.96
C THR A 330 23.12 14.71 -38.00
N ASP A 331 22.07 14.45 -38.79
CA ASP A 331 20.88 15.31 -38.82
C ASP A 331 20.17 15.29 -37.47
N LEU A 332 19.49 16.39 -37.13
CA LEU A 332 18.72 16.57 -35.89
C LEU A 332 17.23 16.31 -36.09
N ARG A 333 16.86 15.64 -37.19
CA ARG A 333 15.50 15.19 -37.46
C ARG A 333 15.37 13.73 -37.05
N PHE A 334 14.63 13.46 -35.98
CA PHE A 334 14.56 12.12 -35.38
C PHE A 334 13.27 11.36 -35.73
N CYS A 335 13.43 10.05 -35.85
CA CYS A 335 12.34 9.08 -35.94
C CYS A 335 12.77 7.79 -35.21
N THR A 336 11.80 6.95 -34.87
CA THR A 336 12.04 5.61 -34.32
C THR A 336 11.49 4.55 -35.27
N HIS A 337 12.29 3.51 -35.55
CA HIS A 337 11.84 2.37 -36.34
C HIS A 337 10.71 1.61 -35.61
N PRO A 338 9.61 1.21 -36.29
CA PRO A 338 8.43 0.64 -35.63
C PRO A 338 8.71 -0.58 -34.74
N SER A 339 9.68 -1.43 -35.11
CA SER A 339 10.05 -2.60 -34.31
C SER A 339 10.53 -2.26 -32.89
N TYR A 340 11.05 -1.06 -32.65
CA TYR A 340 11.57 -0.65 -31.35
C TYR A 340 10.48 -0.37 -30.31
N ILE A 341 9.21 -0.35 -30.72
CA ILE A 341 8.09 -0.36 -29.77
C ILE A 341 8.11 -1.58 -28.85
N GLY A 342 8.75 -2.67 -29.28
CA GLY A 342 8.94 -3.87 -28.47
C GLY A 342 9.69 -3.62 -27.16
N LEU A 343 10.50 -2.55 -27.07
CA LEU A 343 11.09 -2.15 -25.79
C LEU A 343 10.03 -1.60 -24.83
N LEU A 344 9.11 -0.76 -25.33
CA LEU A 344 8.04 -0.18 -24.53
C LEU A 344 7.05 -1.25 -24.06
N GLU A 345 6.77 -2.24 -24.91
CA GLU A 345 6.04 -3.45 -24.53
C GLU A 345 6.80 -4.27 -23.48
N ASP A 346 8.12 -4.39 -23.63
CA ASP A 346 8.92 -5.17 -22.69
C ASP A 346 9.14 -4.48 -21.34
N VAL A 347 9.01 -3.16 -21.23
CA VAL A 347 9.02 -2.51 -19.89
C VAL A 347 7.63 -2.43 -19.26
N GLY A 348 6.59 -2.87 -19.99
CA GLY A 348 5.21 -2.86 -19.51
C GLY A 348 4.62 -1.46 -19.48
N ALA A 349 4.89 -0.63 -20.49
CA ALA A 349 4.33 0.72 -20.55
C ALA A 349 2.79 0.71 -20.48
N ASP A 350 2.23 1.62 -19.68
CA ASP A 350 0.79 1.85 -19.57
C ASP A 350 0.41 3.24 -20.09
N ILE A 351 1.29 4.24 -19.85
CA ILE A 351 1.08 5.65 -20.16
C ILE A 351 2.29 6.21 -20.90
N ILE A 352 2.05 6.90 -22.01
CA ILE A 352 3.10 7.57 -22.79
C ILE A 352 2.93 9.09 -22.73
N GLU A 353 3.97 9.80 -22.30
CA GLU A 353 4.05 11.26 -22.40
C GLU A 353 4.63 11.68 -23.75
N LEU A 354 3.99 12.69 -24.36
CA LEU A 354 4.30 13.21 -25.71
C LEU A 354 4.84 14.65 -25.68
N THR A 355 5.35 15.09 -24.53
CA THR A 355 5.82 16.47 -24.31
C THR A 355 7.25 16.70 -24.80
N GLY A 356 7.94 15.65 -25.26
CA GLY A 356 9.26 15.75 -25.86
C GLY A 356 9.26 16.68 -27.08
N ASP A 357 10.35 17.38 -27.28
CA ASP A 357 10.43 18.42 -28.30
C ASP A 357 10.71 17.92 -29.72
N HIS A 358 11.15 16.67 -29.83
CA HIS A 358 11.37 15.98 -31.10
C HIS A 358 10.16 15.17 -31.58
N PHE A 359 9.01 15.25 -30.90
CA PHE A 359 7.87 14.36 -31.17
C PHE A 359 7.21 14.59 -32.56
N ALA A 360 7.47 15.75 -33.17
CA ALA A 360 6.96 16.13 -34.49
C ALA A 360 8.04 16.19 -35.59
N ASP A 361 9.27 15.76 -35.31
CA ASP A 361 10.41 15.88 -36.23
C ASP A 361 10.18 15.22 -37.59
N TRP A 362 9.48 14.09 -37.60
CA TRP A 362 9.18 13.32 -38.82
C TRP A 362 7.80 13.63 -39.41
N GLY A 363 7.27 14.80 -39.09
CA GLY A 363 6.03 15.33 -39.63
C GLY A 363 4.75 14.68 -39.08
N PRO A 364 3.57 15.22 -39.44
CA PRO A 364 2.30 14.86 -38.83
C PRO A 364 1.88 13.40 -39.08
N GLN A 365 2.32 12.79 -40.19
CA GLN A 365 1.98 11.39 -40.48
C GLN A 365 2.66 10.43 -39.51
N ALA A 366 3.93 10.67 -39.16
CA ALA A 366 4.63 9.88 -38.15
C ALA A 366 4.02 10.04 -36.76
N THR A 367 3.63 11.27 -36.40
CA THR A 367 2.88 11.52 -35.15
C THR A 367 1.58 10.73 -35.10
N LEU A 368 0.74 10.81 -36.15
CA LEU A 368 -0.54 10.08 -36.21
C LEU A 368 -0.33 8.56 -36.19
N TYR A 369 0.67 8.07 -36.91
CA TYR A 369 1.07 6.66 -36.89
C TYR A 369 1.48 6.20 -35.49
N THR A 370 2.26 7.01 -34.78
CA THR A 370 2.67 6.76 -33.38
C THR A 370 1.46 6.64 -32.44
N LEU A 371 0.51 7.57 -32.54
CA LEU A 371 -0.72 7.52 -31.73
C LEU A 371 -1.54 6.26 -32.02
N GLU A 372 -1.59 5.83 -33.28
CA GLU A 372 -2.28 4.60 -33.67
C GLU A 372 -1.60 3.35 -33.07
N LEU A 373 -0.26 3.30 -33.05
CA LEU A 373 0.47 2.23 -32.37
C LEU A 373 0.12 2.15 -30.86
N TYR A 374 -0.04 3.29 -30.20
CA TYR A 374 -0.42 3.33 -28.78
C TYR A 374 -1.87 2.88 -28.56
N ARG A 375 -2.81 3.31 -29.42
CA ARG A 375 -4.22 2.88 -29.36
C ARG A 375 -4.37 1.37 -29.54
N GLN A 376 -3.63 0.77 -30.48
CA GLN A 376 -3.64 -0.68 -30.70
C GLN A 376 -3.23 -1.49 -29.47
N ARG A 377 -2.45 -0.89 -28.57
CA ARG A 377 -1.97 -1.50 -27.32
C ARG A 377 -2.81 -1.13 -26.10
N ASN A 378 -3.85 -0.30 -26.28
CA ASN A 378 -4.62 0.32 -25.21
C ASN A 378 -3.75 1.15 -24.24
N TRP A 379 -2.64 1.71 -24.72
CA TRP A 379 -1.83 2.64 -23.93
C TRP A 379 -2.50 4.00 -23.89
N LEU A 380 -2.48 4.61 -22.71
CA LEU A 380 -2.92 5.97 -22.52
C LEU A 380 -1.79 6.92 -22.94
N TYR A 381 -2.12 8.12 -23.40
CA TYR A 381 -1.11 9.14 -23.68
C TYR A 381 -1.62 10.54 -23.38
N TYR A 382 -0.69 11.45 -23.08
CA TYR A 382 -0.99 12.84 -22.76
C TYR A 382 0.11 13.78 -23.24
N GLY A 383 -0.18 15.09 -23.23
CA GLY A 383 0.78 16.12 -23.65
C GLY A 383 0.93 16.28 -25.17
N GLY A 384 0.07 15.61 -25.95
CA GLY A 384 0.01 15.64 -27.41
C GLY A 384 -1.20 14.85 -27.92
N GLY A 385 -1.53 14.97 -29.20
CA GLY A 385 -2.68 14.29 -29.80
C GLY A 385 -2.84 14.57 -31.29
N ALA A 386 -3.81 13.91 -31.93
CA ALA A 386 -4.10 14.06 -33.36
C ALA A 386 -4.71 15.44 -33.68
N ASN A 387 -5.21 16.13 -32.66
CA ASN A 387 -5.77 17.48 -32.76
C ASN A 387 -5.69 18.19 -31.39
N LEU A 388 -6.10 19.46 -31.37
CA LEU A 388 -6.04 20.31 -30.18
C LEU A 388 -6.87 19.81 -28.99
N GLU A 389 -8.03 19.19 -29.25
CA GLU A 389 -8.89 18.65 -28.19
C GLU A 389 -8.21 17.47 -27.50
N GLU A 390 -7.68 16.53 -28.29
CA GLU A 390 -6.95 15.39 -27.78
C GLU A 390 -5.65 15.80 -27.08
N GLY A 391 -4.89 16.74 -27.66
CA GLY A 391 -3.63 17.22 -27.08
C GLY A 391 -3.79 17.94 -25.74
N ARG A 392 -4.98 18.46 -25.44
CA ARG A 392 -5.32 19.10 -24.15
C ARG A 392 -5.93 18.14 -23.13
N ARG A 393 -6.23 16.89 -23.52
CA ARG A 393 -6.89 15.94 -22.64
C ARG A 393 -5.88 15.35 -21.65
N PRO A 394 -6.09 15.49 -20.34
CA PRO A 394 -5.28 14.79 -19.35
C PRO A 394 -5.62 13.29 -19.36
N VAL A 395 -4.67 12.48 -18.88
CA VAL A 395 -4.98 11.10 -18.51
C VAL A 395 -5.37 11.08 -17.04
N THR A 396 -6.55 10.54 -16.72
CA THR A 396 -7.06 10.46 -15.35
C THR A 396 -7.65 9.09 -15.07
N PHE A 397 -7.35 8.52 -13.90
CA PHE A 397 -7.90 7.23 -13.47
C PHE A 397 -7.82 7.09 -11.95
N GLU A 398 -8.45 6.05 -11.41
CA GLU A 398 -8.40 5.69 -10.00
C GLU A 398 -7.79 4.28 -9.86
N HIS A 399 -6.85 4.10 -8.93
CA HIS A 399 -6.22 2.82 -8.62
C HIS A 399 -6.05 2.68 -7.10
N ASN A 400 -6.52 1.57 -6.53
CA ASN A 400 -6.46 1.32 -5.07
C ASN A 400 -7.04 2.48 -4.21
N GLY A 401 -8.07 3.15 -4.72
CA GLY A 401 -8.70 4.32 -4.10
C GLY A 401 -7.94 5.65 -4.29
N ASN A 402 -6.79 5.63 -4.96
CA ASN A 402 -5.98 6.81 -5.27
C ASN A 402 -6.39 7.38 -6.63
N ARG A 403 -6.63 8.69 -6.69
CA ARG A 403 -6.95 9.40 -7.94
C ARG A 403 -5.71 10.01 -8.54
N LEU A 404 -5.40 9.63 -9.77
CA LEU A 404 -4.20 10.04 -10.47
C LEU A 404 -4.56 10.85 -11.71
N ALA A 405 -3.77 11.88 -11.99
CA ALA A 405 -3.90 12.72 -13.18
C ALA A 405 -2.52 13.02 -13.76
N PHE A 406 -2.36 12.78 -15.05
CA PHE A 406 -1.17 13.09 -15.83
C PHE A 406 -1.51 14.22 -16.80
N ILE A 407 -0.76 15.32 -16.70
CA ILE A 407 -0.96 16.54 -17.47
C ILE A 407 0.39 16.94 -18.04
N GLY A 408 0.40 17.24 -19.34
CA GLY A 408 1.62 17.58 -20.08
C GLY A 408 1.45 18.91 -20.76
N CYS A 409 2.53 19.69 -20.77
CA CYS A 409 2.60 20.95 -21.51
C CYS A 409 3.77 20.83 -22.50
N ASN A 410 3.45 20.73 -23.78
CA ASN A 410 4.45 20.80 -24.83
C ASN A 410 4.52 22.24 -25.35
N ALA A 411 5.57 22.97 -24.97
CA ALA A 411 5.74 24.36 -25.40
C ALA A 411 6.31 24.49 -26.82
N LYS A 412 6.85 23.41 -27.38
CA LYS A 412 7.50 23.38 -28.70
C LYS A 412 6.67 22.68 -29.78
N GLY A 413 5.70 21.86 -29.36
CA GLY A 413 4.79 21.09 -30.21
C GLY A 413 3.53 21.81 -30.65
#